data_AF-A0A7Y6ZZL7-F1
#
_entry.id   AF-A0A7Y6ZZL7-F1
#
_cell.length_a   1.000
_cell.length_b   1.000
_cell.length_c   1.000
_cell.angle_alpha   90.00
_cell.angle_beta   90.00
_cell.angle_gamma   90.00
#
_symmetry.space_group_name_H-M   'P 1'
#
loop_
_entity.id
_entity.type
_entity.pdbx_description
1 polymer ?
#
loop_
_entity_poly.entity_id
_entity_poly.type
_entity_poly.pdbx_seq_one_letter_code
_entity_poly.pdbx_strand_id
1 'polypeptide(L)'
;MKHSGIIFLSLLLSACSTGYQAHTWSGGYKDKKLSDGHYYVEYLGNGTTSRETVNEYWARRANELCPNGYTELTANTGKNDSVAVGTAGVTFDHPWKKAEIRCD
;
A
#
# COMPACT_ATOMS: atom_id res chain seq x y z
N MET A 1 -13.14 26.80 -43.14
CA MET A 1 -12.98 26.75 -41.67
C MET A 1 -12.92 25.28 -41.28
N LYS A 2 -11.73 24.77 -40.94
CA LYS A 2 -11.42 23.33 -40.76
C LYS A 2 -10.45 23.26 -39.57
N HIS A 3 -11.00 23.15 -38.36
CA HIS A 3 -11.07 21.93 -37.52
C HIS A 3 -9.70 21.35 -37.17
N SER A 4 -9.62 20.88 -35.91
CA SER A 4 -8.50 20.23 -35.22
C SER A 4 -7.59 21.25 -34.50
N GLY A 5 -7.79 21.56 -33.22
CA GLY A 5 -8.11 20.66 -32.12
C GLY A 5 -6.79 20.12 -31.55
N ILE A 6 -6.08 20.96 -30.80
CA ILE A 6 -4.87 20.56 -30.08
C ILE A 6 -5.33 19.73 -28.88
N ILE A 7 -5.33 18.41 -29.02
CA ILE A 7 -5.58 17.48 -27.92
C ILE A 7 -4.28 17.34 -27.15
N PHE A 8 -4.28 17.91 -25.94
CA PHE A 8 -3.29 17.68 -24.88
C PHE A 8 -3.23 16.18 -24.57
N LEU A 9 -2.19 15.49 -25.04
CA LEU A 9 -1.89 14.10 -24.70
C LEU A 9 -0.68 14.06 -23.77
N SER A 10 -0.93 14.40 -22.49
CA SER A 10 0.06 14.36 -21.42
C SER A 10 -0.48 13.62 -20.20
N LEU A 11 -0.98 12.40 -20.38
CA LEU A 11 -1.21 11.49 -19.26
C LEU A 11 -0.69 10.11 -19.65
N LEU A 12 -0.09 9.43 -18.66
CA LEU A 12 0.43 8.04 -18.63
C LEU A 12 1.94 7.94 -18.38
N LEU A 13 2.44 8.65 -17.36
CA LEU A 13 3.57 8.19 -16.55
C LEU A 13 3.07 7.71 -15.18
N SER A 14 2.15 6.76 -15.14
CA SER A 14 1.93 5.97 -13.93
C SER A 14 3.10 5.00 -13.80
N ALA A 15 4.13 5.44 -13.08
CA ALA A 15 5.25 4.60 -12.69
C ALA A 15 4.72 3.29 -12.07
N CYS A 16 5.39 2.17 -12.36
CA CYS A 16 5.10 0.84 -11.83
C CYS A 16 5.46 0.79 -10.34
N SER A 17 4.75 1.58 -9.52
CA SER A 17 4.83 1.58 -8.06
C SER A 17 3.54 0.96 -7.55
N THR A 18 3.61 0.13 -6.50
CA THR A 18 2.41 -0.46 -5.89
C THR A 18 1.58 0.66 -5.28
N GLY A 19 0.57 1.12 -6.02
CA GLY A 19 -0.40 2.09 -5.55
C GLY A 19 -1.32 1.52 -4.46
N TYR A 20 -2.12 2.41 -3.87
CA TYR A 20 -3.16 2.04 -2.92
C TYR A 20 -4.24 1.17 -3.59
N GLN A 21 -4.23 -0.13 -3.29
CA GLN A 21 -5.13 -1.12 -3.91
C GLN A 21 -5.34 -2.32 -2.98
N ALA A 22 -6.43 -3.06 -3.20
CA ALA A 22 -6.63 -4.34 -2.52
C ALA A 22 -5.50 -5.31 -2.89
N HIS A 23 -5.13 -6.20 -1.97
CA HIS A 23 -3.96 -7.03 -2.16
C HIS A 23 -4.03 -7.93 -3.39
N THR A 24 -3.01 -7.81 -4.23
CA THR A 24 -2.74 -8.66 -5.38
C THR A 24 -1.35 -9.30 -5.26
N TRP A 25 -0.85 -9.91 -6.33
CA TRP A 25 0.51 -10.46 -6.38
C TRP A 25 1.61 -9.39 -6.23
N SER A 26 1.32 -8.11 -6.52
CA SER A 26 2.25 -6.99 -6.38
C SER A 26 2.11 -6.25 -5.04
N GLY A 27 1.37 -6.80 -4.08
CA GLY A 27 1.09 -6.17 -2.78
C GLY A 27 -0.26 -5.46 -2.74
N GLY A 28 -0.45 -4.61 -1.73
CA GLY A 28 -1.70 -3.90 -1.44
C GLY A 28 -2.24 -4.18 -0.03
N TYR A 29 -3.42 -3.63 0.27
CA TYR A 29 -4.06 -3.77 1.57
C TYR A 29 -4.86 -5.06 1.71
N LYS A 30 -4.90 -5.58 2.95
CA LYS A 30 -5.88 -6.58 3.40
C LYS A 30 -6.44 -6.13 4.73
N ASP A 31 -7.68 -6.50 4.98
CA ASP A 31 -8.28 -6.33 6.30
C ASP A 31 -9.20 -7.49 6.62
N LYS A 32 -9.36 -7.73 7.92
CA LYS A 32 -10.26 -8.73 8.48
C LYS A 32 -10.99 -8.12 9.65
N LYS A 33 -12.33 -8.16 9.60
CA LYS A 33 -13.18 -7.83 10.75
C LYS A 33 -13.04 -8.92 11.81
N LEU A 34 -12.65 -8.52 13.03
CA LEU A 34 -12.55 -9.41 14.19
C LEU A 34 -13.83 -9.34 15.02
N SER A 35 -14.35 -8.13 15.24
CA SER A 35 -15.67 -7.85 15.79
C SER A 35 -16.15 -6.47 15.32
N ASP A 36 -17.31 -6.00 15.81
CA ASP A 36 -17.76 -4.64 15.53
C ASP A 36 -16.75 -3.61 16.04
N GLY A 37 -16.33 -2.70 15.17
CA GLY A 37 -15.32 -1.69 15.46
C GLY A 37 -13.90 -2.24 15.71
N HIS A 38 -13.61 -3.52 15.43
CA HIS A 38 -12.29 -4.13 15.65
C HIS A 38 -11.84 -4.87 14.39
N TYR A 39 -10.70 -4.44 13.85
CA TYR A 39 -10.18 -4.94 12.58
C TYR A 39 -8.70 -5.30 12.72
N TYR A 40 -8.27 -6.30 11.95
CA TYR A 40 -6.87 -6.52 11.64
C TYR A 40 -6.60 -5.93 10.26
N VAL A 41 -5.61 -5.05 10.14
CA VAL A 41 -5.27 -4.34 8.90
C VAL A 41 -3.83 -4.63 8.54
N GLU A 42 -3.60 -4.97 7.27
CA GLU A 42 -2.29 -5.26 6.70
C GLU A 42 -2.08 -4.42 5.44
N TYR A 43 -0.86 -3.96 5.23
CA TYR A 43 -0.41 -3.43 3.95
C TYR A 43 0.92 -4.06 3.57
N LEU A 44 0.99 -4.63 2.36
CA LEU A 44 2.18 -5.25 1.81
C LEU A 44 2.72 -4.40 0.66
N GLY A 45 3.92 -3.86 0.82
CA GLY A 45 4.67 -3.20 -0.24
C GLY A 45 5.42 -4.19 -1.13
N ASN A 46 5.74 -3.78 -2.34
CA ASN A 46 6.63 -4.51 -3.24
C ASN A 46 8.08 -4.00 -3.15
N GLY A 47 8.97 -4.55 -3.98
CA GLY A 47 10.39 -4.16 -4.07
C GLY A 47 10.68 -2.70 -4.45
N THR A 48 9.66 -1.90 -4.80
CA THR A 48 9.79 -0.47 -5.12
C THR A 48 9.00 0.41 -4.15
N THR A 49 8.31 -0.16 -3.16
CA THR A 49 7.49 0.60 -2.20
C THR A 49 8.34 0.96 -0.99
N SER A 50 8.35 2.23 -0.59
CA SER A 50 9.05 2.64 0.63
C SER A 50 8.27 2.28 1.89
N ARG A 51 8.95 2.23 3.05
CA ARG A 51 8.32 1.97 4.35
C ARG A 51 7.32 3.08 4.70
N GLU A 52 7.64 4.31 4.32
CA GLU A 52 6.79 5.49 4.52
C GLU A 52 5.48 5.32 3.76
N THR A 53 5.54 4.96 2.47
CA THR A 53 4.36 4.70 1.66
C THR A 53 3.53 3.53 2.20
N VAL A 54 4.17 2.47 2.70
CA VAL A 54 3.45 1.37 3.39
C VAL A 54 2.68 1.89 4.61
N ASN A 55 3.30 2.72 5.44
CA ASN A 55 2.65 3.28 6.62
C ASN A 55 1.48 4.21 6.26
N GLU A 56 1.67 5.08 5.25
CA GLU A 56 0.63 5.97 4.75
C GLU A 56 -0.57 5.20 4.21
N TYR A 57 -0.33 4.19 3.37
CA TYR A 57 -1.39 3.39 2.79
C TYR A 57 -2.06 2.47 3.80
N TRP A 58 -1.31 1.93 4.77
CA TRP A 58 -1.89 1.21 5.89
C TRP A 58 -2.83 2.12 6.71
N ALA A 59 -2.38 3.33 7.06
CA ALA A 59 -3.18 4.28 7.84
C ALA A 59 -4.41 4.76 7.07
N ARG A 60 -4.28 4.95 5.75
CA ARG A 60 -5.43 5.23 4.88
C ARG A 60 -6.48 4.13 4.98
N ARG A 61 -6.08 2.86 4.90
CA ARG A 61 -7.02 1.74 5.01
C ARG A 61 -7.68 1.68 6.38
N ALA A 62 -6.91 1.92 7.45
CA ALA A 62 -7.44 1.98 8.81
C ALA A 62 -8.51 3.09 8.96
N ASN A 63 -8.28 4.28 8.39
CA ASN A 63 -9.26 5.37 8.37
C ASN A 63 -10.51 5.06 7.51
N GLU A 64 -10.37 4.30 6.42
CA GLU A 64 -11.53 3.84 5.64
C GLU A 64 -12.42 2.89 6.46
N LEU A 65 -11.84 2.11 7.37
CA LEU A 65 -12.58 1.20 8.26
C LEU A 65 -13.11 1.92 9.52
N CYS A 66 -12.38 2.93 10.00
CA CYS A 66 -12.69 3.72 11.19
C CYS A 66 -12.62 5.23 10.88
N PRO A 67 -13.65 5.82 10.24
CA PRO A 67 -13.59 7.21 9.77
C PRO A 67 -13.47 8.28 10.86
N ASN A 68 -13.87 7.95 12.10
CA ASN A 68 -13.84 8.87 13.24
C ASN A 68 -12.53 8.81 14.04
N GLY A 69 -11.61 7.91 13.69
CA GLY A 69 -10.40 7.63 14.46
C GLY A 69 -10.29 6.16 14.87
N TYR A 70 -9.06 5.74 15.18
CA TYR A 70 -8.77 4.40 15.64
C TYR A 70 -7.56 4.38 16.58
N THR A 71 -7.53 3.38 17.44
CA THR A 71 -6.38 3.02 18.28
C THR A 71 -5.71 1.75 17.76
N GLU A 72 -4.39 1.79 17.55
CA GLU A 72 -3.58 0.59 17.26
C GLU A 72 -3.42 -0.25 18.55
N LEU A 73 -4.04 -1.42 18.60
CA LEU A 73 -3.94 -2.36 19.73
C LEU A 73 -2.65 -3.19 19.65
N THR A 74 -2.25 -3.54 18.44
CA THR A 74 -0.98 -4.18 18.14
C THR A 74 -0.38 -3.52 16.91
N ALA A 75 0.94 -3.40 16.84
CA ALA A 75 1.61 -2.87 15.66
C ALA A 75 2.89 -3.67 15.39
N ASN A 76 2.99 -4.22 14.19
CA ASN A 76 4.18 -4.90 13.72
C ASN A 76 4.55 -4.38 12.33
N THR A 77 5.84 -4.05 12.16
CA THR A 77 6.40 -3.64 10.89
C THR A 77 7.59 -4.53 10.57
N GLY A 78 7.75 -4.86 9.31
CA GLY A 78 8.85 -5.70 8.86
C GLY A 78 9.12 -5.54 7.39
N LYS A 79 10.05 -6.35 6.90
CA LYS A 79 10.38 -6.42 5.47
C LYS A 79 10.82 -7.83 5.11
N ASN A 80 10.56 -8.22 3.87
CA ASN A 80 11.16 -9.40 3.26
C ASN A 80 12.15 -8.92 2.21
N ASP A 81 13.34 -9.50 2.17
CA ASP A 81 14.34 -9.15 1.17
C ASP A 81 14.25 -10.16 0.01
N SER A 82 14.41 -9.72 -1.24
CA SER A 82 14.61 -10.62 -2.39
C SER A 82 15.81 -10.19 -3.20
N VAL A 83 16.56 -11.16 -3.73
CA VAL A 83 17.76 -10.92 -4.51
C VAL A 83 17.51 -11.28 -5.98
N ALA A 84 17.79 -10.35 -6.89
CA ALA A 84 17.82 -10.64 -8.33
C ALA A 84 19.21 -11.16 -8.72
N VAL A 85 19.29 -12.47 -8.95
CA VAL A 85 20.52 -13.14 -9.38
C VAL A 85 20.60 -13.08 -10.91
N GLY A 86 21.41 -12.15 -11.42
CA GLY A 86 21.60 -11.92 -12.86
C GLY A 86 22.20 -10.55 -13.18
N THR A 87 21.96 -9.57 -12.31
CA THR A 87 22.51 -8.20 -12.37
C THR A 87 23.21 -7.88 -11.06
N ALA A 88 24.48 -8.25 -10.90
CA ALA A 88 25.35 -7.88 -9.76
C ALA A 88 24.80 -8.12 -8.32
N GLY A 89 23.70 -8.87 -8.15
CA GLY A 89 23.07 -9.13 -6.86
C GLY A 89 22.37 -7.89 -6.28
N VAL A 90 21.31 -7.40 -6.95
CA VAL A 90 20.47 -6.33 -6.38
C VAL A 90 19.48 -6.93 -5.38
N THR A 91 19.43 -6.36 -4.18
CA THR A 91 18.45 -6.69 -3.15
C THR A 91 17.28 -5.71 -3.20
N PHE A 92 16.06 -6.23 -3.10
CA PHE A 92 14.83 -5.46 -3.03
C PHE A 92 14.14 -5.71 -1.69
N ASP A 93 13.81 -4.63 -1.00
CA ASP A 93 13.06 -4.66 0.25
C ASP A 93 11.56 -4.68 -0.05
N HIS A 94 10.82 -5.59 0.56
CA HIS A 94 9.36 -5.69 0.49
C HIS A 94 8.80 -5.34 1.88
N PRO A 95 8.67 -4.04 2.22
CA PRO A 95 8.20 -3.63 3.53
C PRO A 95 6.72 -3.94 3.71
N TRP A 96 6.32 -4.15 4.96
CA TRP A 96 4.92 -4.37 5.32
C TRP A 96 4.62 -3.80 6.71
N LYS A 97 3.35 -3.42 6.93
CA LYS A 97 2.80 -3.07 8.25
C LYS A 97 1.55 -3.90 8.50
N LYS A 98 1.41 -4.42 9.71
CA LYS A 98 0.26 -5.18 10.17
C LYS A 98 -0.10 -4.77 11.59
N ALA A 99 -1.38 -4.59 11.86
CA ALA A 99 -1.83 -4.09 13.14
C ALA A 99 -3.30 -4.43 13.38
N GLU A 100 -3.64 -4.72 14.63
CA GLU A 100 -5.02 -4.68 15.09
C GLU A 100 -5.40 -3.25 15.45
N ILE A 101 -6.58 -2.82 15.02
CA ILE A 101 -7.13 -1.51 15.33
C ILE A 101 -8.50 -1.64 15.95
N ARG A 102 -8.82 -0.73 16.88
CA ARG A 102 -10.18 -0.52 17.38
C ARG A 102 -10.62 0.89 17.02
N CYS A 103 -11.78 1.02 16.38
CA CYS A 103 -12.38 2.33 16.11
C CYS A 103 -12.76 3.01 17.43
N ASP A 104 -12.67 4.34 17.44
CA ASP A 104 -13.06 5.18 18.57
C ASP A 104 -14.60 5.30 18.72
#